data_AF-A0A511JAC2-F1
#
_entry.id   AF-A0A511JAC2-F1
#
_cell.length_a   1.000
_cell.length_b   1.000
_cell.length_c   1.000
_cell.angle_alpha   90.00
_cell.angle_beta   90.00
_cell.angle_gamma   90.00
#
_symmetry.space_group_name_H-M   'P 1'
#
loop_
_entity.id
_entity.type
_entity.pdbx_description
1 polymer ?
#
loop_
_entity_poly.entity_id
_entity_poly.type
_entity_poly.pdbx_seq_one_letter_code
_entity_poly.pdbx_strand_id
1 'polypeptide(L)'
;MSTAGRNPAWREAERLAERHARVVLARLDVRVTSEPDDPQLDLVGADFAAIVVHERLPVTRETLERLHHHAGGRTAACYARAGYAKTATLWAEERRIALFGYTDAGHTAAMNTAAHELVTRAQTDSEQRVRTAVEVVTRHAVQMREEAERRDREARAAALREQEDGRRRSRARRRQREHDEAALSRSMVLLLEAQLRPGALDVAIQRLALSPVVETVADTAPRLSLSERAHAIDIVRWLFDEAAGVLEATTPRSEQETPHYRAARLMIQRAHVALDAADGQDVAGHVSPDEVAEQLTYVDRCWRGLLGELVKSVTPPVHEIPRPRVSVG
;
A
#
# COMPACT_ATOMS: atom_id res chain seq x y z
N MET A 1 57.75 34.35 31.13
CA MET A 1 58.96 33.99 30.35
C MET A 1 58.52 33.10 29.19
N SER A 2 58.85 33.54 27.98
CA SER A 2 58.77 32.91 26.64
C SER A 2 58.02 31.58 26.47
N THR A 3 56.87 31.65 25.78
CA THR A 3 56.18 30.54 25.10
C THR A 3 56.80 30.19 23.73
N ALA A 4 58.02 30.63 23.46
CA ALA A 4 58.77 30.28 22.25
C ALA A 4 59.82 29.20 22.58
N GLY A 5 59.63 27.98 22.10
CA GLY A 5 60.71 26.98 22.08
C GLY A 5 60.39 25.49 22.26
N ARG A 6 59.12 25.03 22.36
CA ARG A 6 58.89 23.57 22.30
C ARG A 6 59.19 23.07 20.88
N ASN A 7 60.15 22.14 20.80
CA ASN A 7 60.62 21.54 19.55
C ASN A 7 59.43 20.98 18.74
N PRO A 8 59.28 21.29 17.43
CA PRO A 8 58.18 20.77 16.61
C PRO A 8 58.03 19.25 16.67
N ALA A 9 59.14 18.52 16.84
CA ALA A 9 59.13 17.06 17.00
C ALA A 9 58.38 16.56 18.26
N TRP A 10 58.29 17.38 19.32
CA TRP A 10 57.53 17.03 20.53
C TRP A 10 56.03 17.11 20.28
N ARG A 11 55.57 18.17 19.61
CA ARG A 11 54.15 18.35 19.26
C ARG A 11 53.65 17.26 18.30
N GLU A 12 54.53 16.80 17.41
CA GLU A 12 54.21 15.68 16.51
C GLU A 12 54.03 14.37 17.28
N ALA A 13 54.85 14.11 18.29
CA ALA A 13 54.74 12.94 19.16
C ALA A 13 53.45 12.96 20.00
N GLU A 14 53.09 14.11 20.57
CA GLU A 14 51.83 14.30 21.31
C GLU A 14 50.61 14.04 20.41
N ARG A 15 50.60 14.62 19.19
CA ARG A 15 49.52 14.40 18.21
C ARG A 15 49.45 12.95 17.73
N LEU A 16 50.59 12.29 17.62
CA LEU A 16 50.63 10.86 17.28
C LEU A 16 50.01 10.03 18.40
N ALA A 17 50.36 10.32 19.65
CA ALA A 17 49.79 9.64 20.81
C ALA A 17 48.29 9.92 20.97
N GLU A 18 47.82 11.15 20.67
CA GLU A 18 46.39 11.48 20.59
C GLU A 18 45.68 10.65 19.52
N ARG A 19 46.21 10.61 18.30
CA ARG A 19 45.62 9.81 17.21
C ARG A 19 45.60 8.33 17.57
N HIS A 20 46.67 7.81 18.15
CA HIS A 20 46.73 6.42 18.60
C HIS A 20 45.67 6.13 19.66
N ALA A 21 45.53 6.98 20.68
CA ALA A 21 44.53 6.82 21.72
C ALA A 21 43.09 6.87 21.18
N ARG A 22 42.81 7.78 20.25
CA ARG A 22 41.47 7.93 19.67
C ARG A 22 41.10 6.82 18.70
N VAL A 23 42.03 6.43 17.83
CA VAL A 23 41.76 5.49 16.73
C VAL A 23 42.01 4.04 17.16
N VAL A 24 43.13 3.76 17.82
CA VAL A 24 43.52 2.38 18.16
C VAL A 24 42.96 1.97 19.51
N LEU A 25 42.98 2.86 20.50
CA LEU A 25 42.45 2.58 21.85
C LEU A 25 40.96 2.93 22.00
N ALA A 26 40.31 3.40 20.92
CA ALA A 26 38.89 3.79 20.87
C ALA A 26 38.48 4.82 21.93
N ARG A 27 39.41 5.66 22.42
CA ARG A 27 39.16 6.73 23.39
C ARG A 27 38.92 8.05 22.68
N LEU A 28 37.71 8.25 22.16
CA LEU A 28 37.35 9.35 21.27
C LEU A 28 37.47 10.75 21.91
N ASP A 29 37.45 10.80 23.23
CA ASP A 29 37.46 11.99 24.08
C ASP A 29 38.86 12.48 24.47
N VAL A 30 39.90 11.71 24.15
CA VAL A 30 41.30 12.07 24.47
C VAL A 30 41.74 13.27 23.62
N ARG A 31 42.35 14.25 24.27
CA ARG A 31 42.90 15.46 23.65
C ARG A 31 44.28 15.79 24.19
N VAL A 32 45.10 16.44 23.37
CA VAL A 32 46.37 17.04 23.82
C VAL A 32 46.08 18.20 24.76
N THR A 33 46.69 18.20 25.93
CA THR A 33 46.55 19.28 26.91
C THR A 33 47.21 20.53 26.34
N SER A 34 46.39 21.54 26.05
CA SER A 34 46.87 22.88 25.72
C SER A 34 47.01 23.63 27.04
N GLU A 35 48.23 23.98 27.47
CA GLU A 35 48.48 24.62 28.79
C GLU A 35 47.46 25.74 29.10
N PRO A 36 46.97 25.88 30.37
CA PRO A 36 47.63 25.49 31.62
C PRO A 36 46.71 24.81 32.68
N ASP A 37 45.95 23.77 32.34
CA ASP A 37 45.08 23.11 33.36
C ASP A 37 45.78 21.95 34.13
N ASP A 38 46.80 21.30 33.55
CA ASP A 38 47.62 20.30 34.26
C ASP A 38 49.00 20.19 33.58
N PRO A 39 50.06 20.87 34.08
CA PRO A 39 51.37 20.92 33.42
C PRO A 39 52.12 19.56 33.47
N GLN A 40 51.50 18.51 34.00
CA GLN A 40 52.12 17.23 34.30
C GLN A 40 51.61 16.07 33.43
N LEU A 41 50.56 16.30 32.62
CA LEU A 41 50.00 15.34 31.67
C LEU A 41 49.93 15.94 30.26
N ASP A 42 50.29 15.16 29.24
CA ASP A 42 50.31 15.59 27.84
C ASP A 42 49.01 15.22 27.09
N LEU A 43 48.29 14.21 27.58
CA LEU A 43 47.01 13.75 27.03
C LEU A 43 46.00 13.50 28.14
N VAL A 44 44.80 14.02 27.97
CA VAL A 44 43.70 13.85 28.94
C VAL A 44 42.41 13.47 28.22
N GLY A 45 41.72 12.48 28.77
CA GLY A 45 40.32 12.14 28.50
C GLY A 45 39.57 11.88 29.82
N ALA A 46 38.28 11.57 29.75
CA ALA A 46 37.44 11.30 30.92
C ALA A 46 38.00 10.14 31.76
N ASP A 47 38.39 9.04 31.12
CA ASP A 47 38.92 7.82 31.77
C ASP A 47 40.38 7.51 31.39
N PHE A 48 41.09 8.47 30.81
CA PHE A 48 42.41 8.27 30.23
C PHE A 48 43.35 9.43 30.56
N ALA A 49 44.58 9.10 30.96
CA ALA A 49 45.63 10.07 31.20
C ALA A 49 46.95 9.53 30.64
N ALA A 50 47.69 10.35 29.90
CA ALA A 50 48.98 9.92 29.38
C ALA A 50 50.04 11.01 29.33
N ILE A 51 51.29 10.56 29.37
CA ILE A 51 52.49 11.37 29.19
C ILE A 51 53.28 10.88 27.97
N VAL A 52 53.95 11.80 27.28
CA VAL A 52 54.71 11.57 26.06
C VAL A 52 56.16 12.00 26.28
N VAL A 53 57.05 11.03 26.45
CA VAL A 53 58.47 11.25 26.69
C VAL A 53 59.27 11.12 25.40
N HIS A 54 59.79 12.25 24.91
CA HIS A 54 60.59 12.31 23.68
C HIS A 54 62.10 12.17 23.91
N GLU A 55 62.55 12.10 25.17
CA GLU A 55 63.97 12.04 25.49
C GLU A 55 64.67 10.80 24.90
N ARG A 56 65.98 10.92 24.69
CA ARG A 56 66.83 9.80 24.22
C ARG A 56 67.22 8.82 25.33
N LEU A 57 66.87 9.13 26.58
CA LEU A 57 67.11 8.29 27.73
C LEU A 57 65.87 7.42 28.01
N PRO A 58 66.05 6.15 28.43
CA PRO A 58 64.93 5.30 28.82
C PRO A 58 64.12 5.92 29.96
N VAL A 59 62.80 5.81 29.90
CA VAL A 59 61.90 6.32 30.93
C VAL A 59 62.16 5.60 32.26
N THR A 60 62.34 6.39 33.32
CA THR A 60 62.61 5.89 34.67
C THR A 60 61.31 5.64 35.45
N ARG A 61 61.45 4.92 36.56
CA ARG A 61 60.35 4.62 37.48
C ARG A 61 59.69 5.89 38.04
N GLU A 62 60.48 6.90 38.39
CA GLU A 62 59.98 8.17 38.96
C GLU A 62 58.99 8.88 38.02
N THR A 63 59.23 8.82 36.71
CA THR A 63 58.31 9.41 35.72
C THR A 63 56.98 8.67 35.68
N LEU A 64 56.98 7.34 35.79
CA LEU A 64 55.76 6.56 35.84
C LEU A 64 55.03 6.73 37.19
N GLU A 65 55.75 6.87 38.29
CA GLU A 65 55.17 7.16 39.61
C GLU A 65 54.40 8.47 39.62
N ARG A 66 54.97 9.52 39.01
CA ARG A 66 54.27 10.79 38.80
C ARG A 66 53.03 10.61 37.92
N LEU A 67 53.16 9.97 36.75
CA LEU A 67 52.02 9.71 35.86
C LEU A 67 50.88 9.01 36.60
N HIS A 68 51.18 7.98 37.39
CA HIS A 68 50.18 7.23 38.14
C HIS A 68 49.49 8.08 39.20
N HIS A 69 50.26 8.90 39.92
CA HIS A 69 49.71 9.84 40.89
C HIS A 69 48.73 10.82 40.23
N HIS A 70 49.12 11.42 39.10
CA HIS A 70 48.27 12.37 38.36
C HIS A 70 47.10 11.71 37.62
N ALA A 71 47.23 10.45 37.22
CA ALA A 71 46.13 9.71 36.60
C ALA A 71 44.94 9.54 37.57
N GLY A 72 45.18 9.46 38.89
CA GLY A 72 44.14 9.55 39.91
C GLY A 72 43.04 8.48 39.84
N GLY A 73 43.31 7.34 39.20
CA GLY A 73 42.35 6.24 38.97
C GLY A 73 41.95 6.05 37.50
N ARG A 74 42.28 6.99 36.62
CA ARG A 74 42.12 6.85 35.16
C ARG A 74 43.09 5.81 34.60
N THR A 75 42.81 5.33 33.40
CA THR A 75 43.75 4.48 32.65
C THR A 75 45.00 5.30 32.33
N ALA A 76 46.13 4.94 32.93
CA ALA A 76 47.41 5.60 32.73
C ALA A 76 48.16 4.98 31.55
N ALA A 77 48.63 5.80 30.62
CA ALA A 77 49.51 5.36 29.55
C ALA A 77 50.76 6.23 29.43
N CYS A 78 51.88 5.63 29.06
CA CYS A 78 53.11 6.35 28.76
C CYS A 78 53.51 6.05 27.32
N TYR A 79 53.92 7.09 26.58
CA TYR A 79 54.49 6.96 25.24
C TYR A 79 55.95 7.38 25.30
N ALA A 80 56.87 6.53 24.84
CA ALA A 80 58.30 6.82 24.90
C ALA A 80 59.00 6.48 23.59
N ARG A 81 59.95 7.33 23.18
CA ARG A 81 60.81 7.07 22.01
C ARG A 81 61.95 6.11 22.32
N ALA A 82 62.67 6.35 23.41
CA ALA A 82 63.86 5.58 23.80
C ALA A 82 63.56 4.27 24.57
N GLY A 83 62.28 3.97 24.80
CA GLY A 83 61.84 2.83 25.60
C GLY A 83 61.89 3.08 27.10
N TYR A 84 61.94 1.99 27.87
CA TYR A 84 61.71 1.99 29.31
C TYR A 84 62.84 1.29 30.05
N ALA A 85 63.25 1.83 31.20
CA ALA A 85 64.17 1.14 32.09
C ALA A 85 63.50 -0.12 32.66
N LYS A 86 64.28 -1.19 32.91
CA LYS A 86 63.75 -2.46 33.42
C LYS A 86 62.93 -2.31 34.71
N THR A 87 63.38 -1.44 35.62
CA THR A 87 62.67 -1.14 36.88
C THR A 87 61.37 -0.38 36.65
N ALA A 88 61.30 0.46 35.60
CA ALA A 88 60.09 1.16 35.20
C ALA A 88 59.07 0.19 34.59
N THR A 89 59.51 -0.75 33.74
CA THR A 89 58.63 -1.78 33.17
C THR A 89 58.00 -2.67 34.24
N LEU A 90 58.79 -3.18 35.20
CA LEU A 90 58.27 -4.00 36.30
C LEU A 90 57.23 -3.24 37.13
N TRP A 91 57.53 -1.98 37.45
CA TRP A 91 56.62 -1.13 38.21
C TRP A 91 55.33 -0.80 37.44
N ALA A 92 55.42 -0.59 36.12
CA ALA A 92 54.28 -0.38 35.25
C ALA A 92 53.36 -1.60 35.21
N GLU A 93 53.90 -2.81 35.19
CA GLU A 93 53.11 -4.05 35.23
C GLU A 93 52.37 -4.20 36.56
N GLU A 94 53.05 -3.96 37.69
CA GLU A 94 52.43 -4.01 39.02
C GLU A 94 51.25 -3.02 39.16
N ARG A 95 51.37 -1.85 38.54
CA ARG A 95 50.36 -0.77 38.60
C ARG A 95 49.44 -0.70 37.39
N ARG A 96 49.54 -1.65 36.45
CA ARG A 96 48.77 -1.72 35.19
C ARG A 96 48.82 -0.42 34.36
N ILE A 97 50.00 0.17 34.24
CA ILE A 97 50.23 1.34 33.38
C ILE A 97 50.58 0.85 31.98
N ALA A 98 49.86 1.33 30.97
CA ALA A 98 50.10 0.93 29.59
C ALA A 98 51.34 1.64 29.02
N LEU A 99 52.36 0.87 28.63
CA LEU A 99 53.58 1.39 28.05
C LEU A 99 53.55 1.23 26.52
N PHE A 100 53.71 2.33 25.80
CA PHE A 100 53.80 2.36 24.35
C PHE A 100 55.16 2.91 23.92
N GLY A 101 55.80 2.22 22.98
CA GLY A 101 56.95 2.75 22.27
C GLY A 101 56.50 3.41 20.98
N TYR A 102 57.12 4.51 20.58
CA TYR A 102 56.87 5.10 19.27
C TYR A 102 58.16 5.40 18.49
N THR A 103 58.06 5.39 17.17
CA THR A 103 59.16 5.70 16.25
C THR A 103 58.93 7.05 15.57
N ASP A 104 60.00 7.68 15.08
CA ASP A 104 59.90 8.94 14.31
C ASP A 104 59.13 8.75 12.99
N ALA A 105 59.08 7.51 12.48
CA ALA A 105 58.28 7.12 11.33
C ALA A 105 56.77 7.02 11.65
N GLY A 106 56.36 7.32 12.88
CA GLY A 106 54.97 7.40 13.27
C GLY A 106 54.34 6.08 13.72
N HIS A 107 55.13 5.07 14.02
CA HIS A 107 54.63 3.76 14.46
C HIS A 107 54.55 3.71 15.97
N THR A 108 53.49 3.10 16.51
CA THR A 108 53.30 2.85 17.94
C THR A 108 53.19 1.36 18.20
N ALA A 109 53.87 0.86 19.23
CA ALA A 109 53.81 -0.53 19.62
C ALA A 109 53.63 -0.66 21.14
N ALA A 110 52.83 -1.64 21.56
CA ALA A 110 52.66 -1.98 22.96
C ALA A 110 53.93 -2.64 23.50
N MET A 111 54.41 -2.17 24.66
CA MET A 111 55.70 -2.59 25.24
C MET A 111 55.54 -3.45 26.49
N ASN A 112 54.33 -3.55 27.04
CA ASN A 112 54.03 -4.33 28.23
C ASN A 112 52.64 -5.00 28.13
N THR A 113 52.32 -5.88 29.06
CA THR A 113 51.06 -6.65 29.06
C THR A 113 49.86 -5.72 29.17
N ALA A 114 49.89 -4.73 30.06
CA ALA A 114 48.81 -3.76 30.22
C ALA A 114 48.49 -2.98 28.91
N ALA A 115 49.51 -2.61 28.13
CA ALA A 115 49.30 -1.97 26.83
C ALA A 115 48.70 -2.91 25.79
N HIS A 116 49.12 -4.18 25.75
CA HIS A 116 48.53 -5.18 24.86
C HIS A 116 47.05 -5.42 25.21
N GLU A 117 46.73 -5.62 26.49
CA GLU A 117 45.36 -5.79 26.96
C GLU A 117 44.47 -4.59 26.59
N LEU A 118 45.00 -3.37 26.71
CA LEU A 118 44.26 -2.15 26.36
C LEU A 118 43.94 -2.09 24.86
N VAL A 119 44.89 -2.45 24.00
CA VAL A 119 44.69 -2.52 22.54
C VAL A 119 43.68 -3.61 22.19
N THR A 120 43.85 -4.82 22.71
CA THR A 120 42.94 -5.95 22.44
C THR A 120 41.51 -5.62 22.86
N ARG A 121 41.34 -5.02 24.05
CA ARG A 121 40.02 -4.61 24.53
C ARG A 121 39.37 -3.57 23.61
N ALA A 122 40.12 -2.57 23.19
CA ALA A 122 39.62 -1.55 22.28
C ALA A 122 39.23 -2.13 20.90
N GLN A 123 39.98 -3.11 20.40
CA GLN A 123 39.66 -3.83 19.16
C GLN A 123 38.36 -4.63 19.31
N THR A 124 38.23 -5.42 20.38
CA THR A 124 37.01 -6.21 20.65
C THR A 124 35.77 -5.32 20.78
N ASP A 125 35.87 -4.22 21.55
CA ASP A 125 34.76 -3.28 21.71
C ASP A 125 34.36 -2.62 20.38
N SER A 126 35.35 -2.28 19.55
CA SER A 126 35.11 -1.67 18.23
C SER A 126 34.44 -2.65 17.27
N GLU A 127 34.91 -3.89 17.20
CA GLU A 127 34.29 -4.95 16.39
C GLU A 127 32.84 -5.21 16.81
N GLN A 128 32.58 -5.25 18.12
CA GLN A 128 31.23 -5.44 18.65
C GLN A 128 30.32 -4.28 18.28
N ARG A 129 30.80 -3.03 18.37
CA ARG A 129 30.03 -1.84 17.95
C ARG A 129 29.72 -1.87 16.46
N VAL A 130 30.70 -2.20 15.62
CA VAL A 130 30.49 -2.31 14.16
C VAL A 130 29.49 -3.41 13.84
N ARG A 131 29.61 -4.59 14.45
CA ARG A 131 28.67 -5.69 14.26
C ARG A 131 27.24 -5.28 14.60
N THR A 132 27.05 -4.68 15.77
CA THR A 132 25.73 -4.22 16.23
C THR A 132 25.15 -3.17 15.28
N ALA A 133 25.96 -2.21 14.83
CA ALA A 133 25.53 -1.19 13.88
C ALA A 133 25.12 -1.79 12.53
N VAL A 134 25.89 -2.75 12.01
CA VAL A 134 25.57 -3.47 10.77
C VAL A 134 24.28 -4.25 10.90
N GLU A 135 24.04 -4.94 12.02
CA GLU A 135 22.78 -5.64 12.30
C GLU A 135 21.57 -4.71 12.31
N VAL A 136 21.69 -3.52 12.91
CA VAL A 136 20.61 -2.52 12.93
C VAL A 136 20.33 -2.00 11.52
N VAL A 137 21.38 -1.64 10.77
CA VAL A 137 21.24 -1.12 9.40
C VAL A 137 20.66 -2.16 8.45
N THR A 138 21.13 -3.41 8.53
CA THR A 138 20.63 -4.51 7.69
C THR A 138 19.17 -4.83 7.99
N ARG A 139 18.77 -4.88 9.28
CA ARG A 139 17.38 -5.07 9.68
C ARG A 139 16.47 -3.96 9.14
N HIS A 140 16.89 -2.71 9.28
CA HIS A 140 16.13 -1.57 8.75
C HIS A 140 16.02 -1.60 7.23
N ALA A 141 17.09 -1.95 6.52
CA ALA A 141 17.07 -2.06 5.05
C ALA A 141 16.13 -3.17 4.55
N VAL A 142 16.08 -4.32 5.25
CA VAL A 142 15.13 -5.40 4.92
C VAL A 142 13.69 -4.95 5.15
N GLN A 143 13.40 -4.34 6.31
CA GLN A 143 12.06 -3.84 6.62
C GLN A 143 11.57 -2.82 5.58
N MET A 144 12.43 -1.88 5.16
CA MET A 144 12.09 -0.89 4.14
C MET A 144 11.79 -1.52 2.77
N ARG A 145 12.49 -2.60 2.41
CA ARG A 145 12.23 -3.35 1.17
C ARG A 145 10.89 -4.08 1.24
N GLU A 146 10.61 -4.77 2.34
CA GLU A 146 9.34 -5.49 2.54
C GLU A 146 8.14 -4.54 2.50
N GLU A 147 8.26 -3.36 3.12
CA GLU A 147 7.21 -2.34 3.06
C GLU A 147 7.00 -1.78 1.65
N ALA A 148 8.09 -1.54 0.90
CA ALA A 148 8.01 -1.09 -0.48
C ALA A 148 7.33 -2.14 -1.37
N GLU A 149 7.71 -3.41 -1.25
CA GLU A 149 7.08 -4.50 -1.98
C GLU A 149 5.60 -4.67 -1.64
N ARG A 150 5.22 -4.48 -0.37
CA ARG A 150 3.81 -4.52 0.05
C ARG A 150 3.02 -3.39 -0.62
N ARG A 151 3.53 -2.16 -0.59
CA ARG A 151 2.89 -1.00 -1.26
C ARG A 151 2.75 -1.25 -2.76
N ASP A 152 3.77 -1.80 -3.42
CA ASP A 152 3.72 -2.12 -4.85
C ASP A 152 2.69 -3.20 -5.17
N ARG A 153 2.60 -4.25 -4.35
CA ARG A 153 1.58 -5.32 -4.50
C ARG A 153 0.17 -4.77 -4.33
N GLU A 154 -0.05 -3.92 -3.32
CA GLU A 154 -1.33 -3.26 -3.07
C GLU A 154 -1.73 -2.33 -4.21
N ALA A 155 -0.78 -1.52 -4.71
CA ALA A 155 -1.01 -0.63 -5.85
C ALA A 155 -1.37 -1.40 -7.13
N ARG A 156 -0.68 -2.51 -7.41
CA ARG A 156 -1.01 -3.38 -8.56
C ARG A 156 -2.39 -4.03 -8.42
N ALA A 157 -2.73 -4.51 -7.23
CA ALA A 157 -4.04 -5.08 -6.97
C ALA A 157 -5.17 -4.04 -7.12
N ALA A 158 -4.94 -2.81 -6.66
CA ALA A 158 -5.89 -1.70 -6.84
C ALA A 158 -6.08 -1.35 -8.32
N ALA A 159 -4.99 -1.25 -9.09
CA ALA A 159 -5.04 -0.96 -10.52
C ALA A 159 -5.81 -2.03 -11.32
N LEU A 160 -5.63 -3.32 -10.97
CA LEU A 160 -6.38 -4.40 -11.61
C LEU A 160 -7.89 -4.31 -11.32
N ARG A 161 -8.28 -4.03 -10.07
CA ARG A 161 -9.69 -3.85 -9.70
C ARG A 161 -10.32 -2.67 -10.44
N GLU A 162 -9.61 -1.54 -10.53
CA GLU A 162 -10.09 -0.36 -11.26
C GLU A 162 -10.26 -0.67 -12.76
N GLN A 163 -9.33 -1.43 -13.36
CA GLN A 163 -9.44 -1.87 -14.74
C GLN A 163 -10.66 -2.80 -14.95
N GLU A 164 -10.87 -3.76 -14.06
CA GLU A 164 -12.03 -4.67 -14.11
C GLU A 164 -13.35 -3.93 -13.96
N ASP A 165 -13.45 -3.00 -13.00
CA ASP A 165 -14.62 -2.15 -12.79
C ASP A 165 -14.88 -1.24 -14.00
N GLY A 166 -13.83 -0.68 -14.60
CA GLY A 166 -13.92 0.10 -15.83
C GLY A 166 -14.47 -0.71 -17.00
N ARG A 167 -14.01 -1.96 -17.17
CA ARG A 167 -14.53 -2.89 -18.18
C ARG A 167 -15.99 -3.23 -17.92
N ARG A 168 -16.36 -3.56 -16.68
CA ARG A 168 -17.74 -3.87 -16.27
C ARG A 168 -18.68 -2.70 -16.55
N ARG A 169 -18.32 -1.47 -16.15
CA ARG A 169 -19.11 -0.26 -16.41
C ARG A 169 -19.28 0.00 -17.91
N SER A 170 -18.22 -0.22 -18.70
CA SER A 170 -18.28 -0.01 -20.16
C SER A 170 -19.22 -1.01 -20.84
N ARG A 171 -19.19 -2.29 -20.42
CA ARG A 171 -20.12 -3.32 -20.91
C ARG A 171 -21.55 -3.00 -20.53
N ALA A 172 -21.81 -2.66 -19.26
CA ALA A 172 -23.14 -2.28 -18.79
C ALA A 172 -23.71 -1.09 -19.58
N ARG A 173 -22.90 -0.06 -19.87
CA ARG A 173 -23.30 1.07 -20.71
C ARG A 173 -23.64 0.66 -22.14
N ARG A 174 -22.86 -0.26 -22.72
CA ARG A 174 -23.12 -0.77 -24.07
C ARG A 174 -24.46 -1.53 -24.12
N ARG A 175 -24.68 -2.45 -23.18
CA ARG A 175 -25.95 -3.20 -23.08
C ARG A 175 -27.14 -2.28 -22.89
N GLN A 176 -27.04 -1.30 -21.99
CA GLN A 176 -28.11 -0.32 -21.79
C GLN A 176 -28.46 0.42 -23.10
N ARG A 177 -27.46 0.80 -23.90
CA ARG A 177 -27.70 1.41 -25.22
C ARG A 177 -28.38 0.45 -26.19
N GLU A 178 -27.94 -0.80 -26.23
CA GLU A 178 -28.55 -1.84 -27.07
C GLU A 178 -30.03 -2.05 -26.70
N HIS A 179 -30.37 -2.07 -25.40
CA HIS A 179 -31.77 -2.14 -24.93
C HIS A 179 -32.58 -0.90 -25.25
N ASP A 180 -32.03 0.30 -25.04
CA ASP A 180 -32.72 1.55 -25.38
C ASP A 180 -32.96 1.66 -26.91
N GLU A 181 -32.01 1.21 -27.73
CA GLU A 181 -32.15 1.15 -29.20
C GLU A 181 -33.21 0.12 -29.63
N ALA A 182 -33.26 -1.05 -28.99
CA ALA A 182 -34.29 -2.06 -29.23
C ALA A 182 -35.69 -1.54 -28.87
N ALA A 183 -35.84 -0.89 -27.72
CA ALA A 183 -37.09 -0.28 -27.29
C ALA A 183 -37.56 0.81 -28.27
N LEU A 184 -36.65 1.69 -28.71
CA LEU A 184 -36.95 2.72 -29.71
C LEU A 184 -37.38 2.10 -31.05
N SER A 185 -36.64 1.09 -31.53
CA SER A 185 -36.97 0.37 -32.76
C SER A 185 -38.35 -0.28 -32.69
N ARG A 186 -38.70 -0.89 -31.55
CA ARG A 186 -40.05 -1.46 -31.32
C ARG A 186 -41.13 -0.40 -31.24
N SER A 187 -40.88 0.70 -30.52
CA SER A 187 -41.83 1.81 -30.42
C SER A 187 -42.15 2.40 -31.80
N MET A 188 -41.14 2.56 -32.66
CA MET A 188 -41.32 3.06 -34.03
C MET A 188 -42.20 2.11 -34.88
N VAL A 189 -41.95 0.80 -34.82
CA VAL A 189 -42.79 -0.20 -35.53
C VAL A 189 -44.24 -0.14 -35.04
N LEU A 190 -44.46 -0.09 -33.73
CA LEU A 190 -45.80 -0.03 -33.15
C LEU A 190 -46.55 1.27 -33.51
N LEU A 191 -45.85 2.41 -33.54
CA LEU A 191 -46.44 3.68 -33.96
C LEU A 191 -46.82 3.66 -35.44
N LEU A 192 -46.01 3.06 -36.31
CA LEU A 192 -46.35 2.86 -37.72
C LEU A 192 -47.53 1.91 -37.89
N GLU A 193 -47.59 0.82 -37.14
CA GLU A 193 -48.73 -0.10 -37.14
C GLU A 193 -50.01 0.58 -36.65
N ALA A 194 -49.93 1.42 -35.62
CA ALA A 194 -51.07 2.18 -35.10
C ALA A 194 -51.61 3.20 -36.11
N GLN A 195 -50.76 3.77 -36.96
CA GLN A 195 -51.21 4.63 -38.07
C GLN A 195 -51.97 3.85 -39.14
N LEU A 196 -51.59 2.60 -39.39
CA LEU A 196 -52.27 1.73 -40.38
C LEU A 196 -53.51 1.05 -39.82
N ARG A 197 -53.52 0.74 -38.52
CA ARG A 197 -54.59 0.03 -37.82
C ARG A 197 -54.86 0.71 -36.48
N PRO A 198 -55.87 1.59 -36.41
CA PRO A 198 -56.33 2.13 -35.13
C PRO A 198 -56.68 0.99 -34.17
N GLY A 199 -56.07 0.98 -32.99
CA GLY A 199 -56.20 -0.11 -31.99
C GLY A 199 -55.04 -1.12 -31.95
N ALA A 200 -54.02 -1.00 -32.82
CA ALA A 200 -52.85 -1.89 -32.78
C ALA A 200 -52.12 -1.87 -31.43
N LEU A 201 -52.03 -0.70 -30.78
CA LEU A 201 -51.41 -0.55 -29.45
C LEU A 201 -52.21 -1.29 -28.37
N ASP A 202 -53.54 -1.18 -28.37
CA ASP A 202 -54.40 -1.88 -27.41
C ASP A 202 -54.29 -3.40 -27.58
N VAL A 203 -54.24 -3.88 -28.83
CA VAL A 203 -54.02 -5.30 -29.14
C VAL A 203 -52.65 -5.77 -28.66
N ALA A 204 -51.59 -4.95 -28.81
CA ALA A 204 -50.26 -5.29 -28.31
C ALA A 204 -50.25 -5.36 -26.76
N ILE A 205 -50.88 -4.40 -26.07
CA ILE A 205 -51.01 -4.42 -24.61
C ILE A 205 -51.78 -5.66 -24.15
N GLN A 206 -52.91 -5.98 -24.79
CA GLN A 206 -53.68 -7.18 -24.47
C GLN A 206 -52.89 -8.47 -24.71
N ARG A 207 -52.14 -8.54 -25.82
CA ARG A 207 -51.26 -9.68 -26.11
C ARG A 207 -50.20 -9.87 -25.02
N LEU A 208 -49.53 -8.79 -24.61
CA LEU A 208 -48.52 -8.84 -23.56
C LEU A 208 -49.15 -9.23 -22.21
N ALA A 209 -50.31 -8.66 -21.87
CA ALA A 209 -51.02 -8.94 -20.62
C ALA A 209 -51.54 -10.38 -20.53
N LEU A 210 -51.90 -10.99 -21.67
CA LEU A 210 -52.41 -12.36 -21.73
C LEU A 210 -51.31 -13.41 -21.97
N SER A 211 -50.05 -12.99 -22.15
CA SER A 211 -48.94 -13.92 -22.41
C SER A 211 -48.52 -14.65 -21.14
N PRO A 212 -48.65 -16.00 -21.07
CA PRO A 212 -48.24 -16.77 -19.89
C PRO A 212 -46.74 -17.08 -19.87
N VAL A 213 -45.99 -16.59 -20.88
CA VAL A 213 -44.62 -17.06 -21.16
C VAL A 213 -43.66 -16.76 -20.01
N VAL A 214 -43.67 -15.53 -19.47
CA VAL A 214 -42.73 -15.14 -18.40
C VAL A 214 -42.97 -15.95 -17.14
N GLU A 215 -44.24 -16.13 -16.75
CA GLU A 215 -44.64 -16.95 -15.61
C GLU A 215 -44.25 -18.42 -15.81
N THR A 216 -44.53 -18.98 -16.99
CA THR A 216 -44.19 -20.36 -17.33
C THR A 216 -42.67 -20.60 -17.30
N VAL A 217 -41.88 -19.65 -17.81
CA VAL A 217 -40.41 -19.74 -17.77
C VAL A 217 -39.90 -19.66 -16.33
N ALA A 218 -40.47 -18.80 -15.49
CA ALA A 218 -40.11 -18.74 -14.08
C ALA A 218 -40.45 -20.04 -13.33
N ASP A 219 -41.63 -20.61 -13.53
CA ASP A 219 -42.08 -21.86 -12.88
C ASP A 219 -41.30 -23.11 -13.35
N THR A 220 -40.78 -23.08 -14.57
CA THR A 220 -39.98 -24.17 -15.14
C THR A 220 -38.48 -24.00 -14.92
N ALA A 221 -38.02 -22.81 -14.50
CA ALA A 221 -36.61 -22.46 -14.37
C ALA A 221 -35.73 -23.50 -13.62
N PRO A 222 -36.16 -24.10 -12.48
CA PRO A 222 -35.34 -25.09 -11.78
C PRO A 222 -35.06 -26.35 -12.61
N ARG A 223 -35.90 -26.63 -13.61
CA ARG A 223 -35.87 -27.84 -14.44
C ARG A 223 -35.27 -27.60 -15.83
N LEU A 224 -35.01 -26.36 -16.22
CA LEU A 224 -34.44 -26.05 -17.53
C LEU A 224 -32.99 -26.54 -17.63
N SER A 225 -32.69 -27.26 -18.72
CA SER A 225 -31.33 -27.57 -19.11
C SER A 225 -30.55 -26.32 -19.53
N LEU A 226 -29.22 -26.39 -19.60
CA LEU A 226 -28.38 -25.26 -19.99
C LEU A 226 -28.75 -24.69 -21.38
N SER A 227 -29.08 -25.55 -22.35
CA SER A 227 -29.48 -25.12 -23.69
C SER A 227 -30.87 -24.50 -23.73
N GLU A 228 -31.82 -25.02 -22.93
CA GLU A 228 -33.18 -24.47 -22.86
C GLU A 228 -33.21 -23.12 -22.15
N ARG A 229 -32.32 -22.91 -21.16
CA ARG A 229 -32.20 -21.63 -20.44
C ARG A 229 -31.92 -20.46 -21.36
N ALA A 230 -30.88 -20.57 -22.21
CA ALA A 230 -30.50 -19.50 -23.12
C ALA A 230 -31.69 -19.10 -24.02
N HIS A 231 -32.37 -20.10 -24.59
CA HIS A 231 -33.53 -19.86 -25.43
C HIS A 231 -34.71 -19.24 -24.66
N ALA A 232 -35.02 -19.74 -23.46
CA ALA A 232 -36.08 -19.21 -22.62
C ALA A 232 -35.81 -17.76 -22.20
N ILE A 233 -34.57 -17.44 -21.83
CA ILE A 233 -34.12 -16.08 -21.49
C ILE A 233 -34.30 -15.14 -22.69
N ASP A 234 -33.92 -15.57 -23.89
CA ASP A 234 -34.07 -14.75 -25.10
C ASP A 234 -35.54 -14.45 -25.43
N ILE A 235 -36.44 -15.42 -25.25
CA ILE A 235 -37.88 -15.21 -25.43
C ILE A 235 -38.40 -14.17 -24.43
N VAL A 236 -38.04 -14.30 -23.16
CA VAL A 236 -38.47 -13.36 -22.12
C VAL A 236 -37.88 -11.96 -22.37
N ARG A 237 -36.62 -11.88 -22.78
CA ARG A 237 -35.95 -10.62 -23.15
C ARG A 237 -36.70 -9.91 -24.28
N TRP A 238 -37.10 -10.64 -25.32
CA TRP A 238 -37.89 -10.11 -26.41
C TRP A 238 -39.25 -9.54 -25.97
N LEU A 239 -39.94 -10.21 -25.02
CA LEU A 239 -41.19 -9.70 -24.45
C LEU A 239 -41.00 -8.39 -23.67
N PHE A 240 -39.89 -8.25 -22.94
CA PHE A 240 -39.55 -7.00 -22.27
C PHE A 240 -39.20 -5.88 -23.27
N ASP A 241 -38.49 -6.18 -24.36
CA ASP A 241 -38.22 -5.21 -25.43
C ASP A 241 -39.52 -4.75 -26.10
N GLU A 242 -40.47 -5.66 -26.32
CA GLU A 242 -41.80 -5.32 -26.84
C GLU A 242 -42.59 -4.44 -25.86
N ALA A 243 -42.64 -4.83 -24.59
CA ALA A 243 -43.30 -4.05 -23.54
C ALA A 243 -42.68 -2.66 -23.36
N ALA A 244 -41.35 -2.54 -23.48
CA ALA A 244 -40.65 -1.27 -23.49
C ALA A 244 -41.06 -0.41 -24.69
N GLY A 245 -41.14 -1.01 -25.89
CA GLY A 245 -41.63 -0.32 -27.08
C GLY A 245 -43.07 0.18 -26.93
N VAL A 246 -43.96 -0.63 -26.35
CA VAL A 246 -45.34 -0.24 -26.04
C VAL A 246 -45.39 0.91 -25.02
N LEU A 247 -44.59 0.84 -23.95
CA LEU A 247 -44.50 1.89 -22.94
C LEU A 247 -44.10 3.23 -23.57
N GLU A 248 -43.06 3.24 -24.41
CA GLU A 248 -42.60 4.45 -25.10
C GLU A 248 -43.62 4.98 -26.11
N ALA A 249 -44.32 4.09 -26.83
CA ALA A 249 -45.32 4.50 -27.82
C ALA A 249 -46.61 5.06 -27.20
N THR A 250 -46.97 4.58 -26.01
CA THR A 250 -48.22 4.97 -25.31
C THR A 250 -48.05 6.14 -24.36
N THR A 251 -46.82 6.39 -23.88
CA THR A 251 -46.56 7.48 -22.93
C THR A 251 -46.14 8.76 -23.67
N PRO A 252 -46.95 9.83 -23.66
CA PRO A 252 -46.56 11.10 -24.26
C PRO A 252 -45.36 11.71 -23.52
N ARG A 253 -44.54 12.51 -24.22
CA ARG A 253 -43.32 13.13 -23.65
C ARG A 253 -43.57 13.91 -22.36
N SER A 254 -44.73 14.54 -22.20
CA SER A 254 -45.11 15.27 -20.99
C SER A 254 -45.29 14.38 -19.76
N GLU A 255 -45.54 13.08 -19.96
CA GLU A 255 -45.81 12.10 -18.90
C GLU A 255 -44.61 11.19 -18.58
N GLN A 256 -43.51 11.30 -19.34
CA GLN A 256 -42.29 10.52 -19.11
C GLN A 256 -41.58 10.89 -17.79
N GLU A 257 -41.93 12.01 -17.16
CA GLU A 257 -41.41 12.36 -15.84
C GLU A 257 -42.28 11.84 -14.68
N THR A 258 -43.42 11.22 -14.99
CA THR A 258 -44.33 10.73 -13.96
C THR A 258 -43.72 9.57 -13.17
N PRO A 259 -44.10 9.41 -11.89
CA PRO A 259 -43.68 8.26 -11.08
C PRO A 259 -44.03 6.91 -11.72
N HIS A 260 -45.18 6.83 -12.40
CA HIS A 260 -45.66 5.62 -13.08
C HIS A 260 -44.72 5.18 -14.21
N TYR A 261 -44.40 6.09 -15.14
CA TYR A 261 -43.46 5.80 -16.21
C TYR A 261 -42.07 5.45 -15.67
N ARG A 262 -41.56 6.19 -14.69
CA ARG A 262 -40.26 5.90 -14.06
C ARG A 262 -40.23 4.53 -13.39
N ALA A 263 -41.32 4.14 -12.71
CA ALA A 263 -41.44 2.83 -12.10
C ALA A 263 -41.45 1.71 -13.15
N ALA A 264 -42.22 1.87 -14.23
CA ALA A 264 -42.27 0.93 -15.34
C ALA A 264 -40.90 0.77 -16.04
N ARG A 265 -40.23 1.89 -16.36
CA ARG A 265 -38.85 1.88 -16.91
C ARG A 265 -37.86 1.19 -15.97
N LEU A 266 -37.96 1.44 -14.67
CA LEU A 266 -37.10 0.80 -13.68
C LEU A 266 -37.33 -0.71 -13.59
N MET A 267 -38.59 -1.18 -13.72
CA MET A 267 -38.91 -2.61 -13.78
C MET A 267 -38.30 -3.28 -15.01
N ILE A 268 -38.37 -2.64 -16.19
CA ILE A 268 -37.73 -3.13 -17.42
C ILE A 268 -36.21 -3.24 -17.22
N GLN A 269 -35.57 -2.19 -16.72
CA GLN A 269 -34.12 -2.20 -16.46
C GLN A 269 -33.70 -3.30 -15.48
N ARG A 270 -34.45 -3.45 -14.38
CA ARG A 270 -34.20 -4.50 -13.38
C ARG A 270 -34.40 -5.89 -13.94
N ALA A 271 -35.39 -6.09 -14.80
CA ALA A 271 -35.61 -7.36 -15.48
C ALA A 271 -34.46 -7.71 -16.42
N HIS A 272 -33.98 -6.77 -17.24
CA HIS A 272 -32.80 -7.03 -18.10
C HIS A 272 -31.55 -7.37 -17.29
N VAL A 273 -31.30 -6.67 -16.17
CA VAL A 273 -30.18 -7.01 -15.28
C VAL A 273 -30.31 -8.43 -14.72
N ALA A 274 -31.51 -8.84 -14.32
CA ALA A 274 -31.76 -10.18 -13.81
C ALA A 274 -31.67 -11.26 -14.92
N LEU A 275 -32.12 -10.94 -16.13
CA LEU A 275 -31.97 -11.83 -17.30
C LEU A 275 -30.50 -12.00 -17.68
N ASP A 276 -29.71 -10.92 -17.68
CA ASP A 276 -28.26 -10.97 -17.91
C ASP A 276 -27.56 -11.82 -16.83
N ALA A 277 -27.98 -11.70 -15.58
CA ALA A 277 -27.46 -12.52 -14.48
C ALA A 277 -27.85 -14.00 -14.63
N ALA A 278 -29.09 -14.29 -15.02
CA ALA A 278 -29.56 -15.66 -15.29
C ALA A 278 -28.83 -16.30 -16.48
N ASP A 279 -28.46 -15.50 -17.47
CA ASP A 279 -27.67 -15.91 -18.65
C ASP A 279 -26.18 -16.09 -18.31
N GLY A 280 -25.76 -15.76 -17.09
CA GLY A 280 -24.37 -15.85 -16.63
C GLY A 280 -23.46 -14.76 -17.17
N GLN A 281 -24.02 -13.64 -17.62
CA GLN A 281 -23.20 -12.50 -18.00
C GLN A 281 -22.45 -11.97 -16.78
N ASP A 282 -21.14 -11.79 -16.94
CA ASP A 282 -20.20 -11.28 -15.92
C ASP A 282 -19.87 -12.26 -14.76
N VAL A 283 -20.32 -13.52 -14.82
CA VAL A 283 -19.90 -14.60 -13.91
C VAL A 283 -18.80 -15.44 -14.56
N ALA A 284 -17.71 -15.71 -13.82
CA ALA A 284 -16.68 -16.64 -14.27
C ALA A 284 -17.11 -18.08 -13.96
N GLY A 285 -17.82 -18.71 -14.89
CA GLY A 285 -18.28 -20.10 -14.76
C GLY A 285 -19.76 -20.28 -15.09
N HIS A 286 -20.33 -21.39 -14.64
CA HIS A 286 -21.76 -21.68 -14.80
C HIS A 286 -22.56 -21.13 -13.62
N VAL A 287 -23.66 -20.43 -13.91
CA VAL A 287 -24.65 -20.02 -12.90
C VAL A 287 -25.41 -21.26 -12.43
N SER A 288 -25.60 -21.38 -11.12
CA SER A 288 -26.30 -22.52 -10.55
C SER A 288 -27.78 -22.52 -10.98
N PRO A 289 -28.42 -23.71 -11.12
CA PRO A 289 -29.86 -23.79 -11.42
C PRO A 289 -30.74 -22.97 -10.46
N ASP A 290 -30.36 -22.93 -9.19
CA ASP A 290 -31.10 -22.23 -8.13
C ASP A 290 -31.00 -20.70 -8.29
N GLU A 291 -29.81 -20.18 -8.59
CA GLU A 291 -29.62 -18.75 -8.89
C GLU A 291 -30.40 -18.35 -10.15
N VAL A 292 -30.38 -19.17 -11.21
CA VAL A 292 -31.18 -18.93 -12.42
C VAL A 292 -32.67 -18.87 -12.08
N ALA A 293 -33.16 -19.81 -11.27
CA ALA A 293 -34.56 -19.84 -10.85
C ALA A 293 -34.94 -18.61 -9.99
N GLU A 294 -34.06 -18.17 -9.10
CA GLU A 294 -34.26 -16.95 -8.31
C GLU A 294 -34.35 -15.71 -9.21
N GLN A 295 -33.42 -15.57 -10.16
CA GLN A 295 -33.43 -14.44 -11.09
C GLN A 295 -34.69 -14.44 -11.96
N LEU A 296 -35.10 -15.58 -12.52
CA LEU A 296 -36.30 -15.68 -13.36
C LEU A 296 -37.59 -15.43 -12.56
N THR A 297 -37.66 -15.84 -11.29
CA THR A 297 -38.76 -15.49 -10.38
C THR A 297 -38.81 -13.98 -10.12
N TYR A 298 -37.65 -13.33 -10.00
CA TYR A 298 -37.59 -11.88 -9.88
C TYR A 298 -38.01 -11.16 -11.18
N VAL A 299 -37.64 -11.71 -12.34
CA VAL A 299 -38.09 -11.22 -13.65
C VAL A 299 -39.61 -11.29 -13.77
N ASP A 300 -40.25 -12.40 -13.35
CA ASP A 300 -41.72 -12.51 -13.31
C ASP A 300 -42.37 -11.43 -12.43
N ARG A 301 -41.81 -11.14 -11.26
CA ARG A 301 -42.31 -10.03 -10.41
C ARG A 301 -42.20 -8.67 -11.11
N CYS A 302 -41.08 -8.41 -11.80
CA CYS A 302 -40.90 -7.19 -12.58
C CYS A 302 -41.92 -7.12 -13.74
N TRP A 303 -42.19 -8.25 -14.40
CA TRP A 303 -43.14 -8.36 -15.49
C TRP A 303 -44.56 -8.05 -15.05
N ARG A 304 -45.04 -8.67 -13.95
CA ARG A 304 -46.37 -8.42 -13.39
C ARG A 304 -46.54 -6.96 -12.96
N GLY A 305 -45.51 -6.35 -12.37
CA GLY A 305 -45.50 -4.93 -12.04
C GLY A 305 -45.61 -4.04 -13.28
N LEU A 306 -44.82 -4.33 -14.32
CA LEU A 306 -44.81 -3.60 -15.58
C LEU A 306 -46.16 -3.67 -16.29
N LEU A 307 -46.75 -4.86 -16.40
CA LEU A 307 -48.07 -5.05 -16.99
C LEU A 307 -49.15 -4.28 -16.21
N GLY A 308 -49.04 -4.23 -14.88
CA GLY A 308 -49.94 -3.42 -14.05
C GLY A 308 -49.91 -1.93 -14.39
N GLU A 309 -48.76 -1.38 -14.77
CA GLU A 309 -48.64 0.00 -15.23
C GLU A 309 -49.10 0.18 -16.70
N LEU A 310 -48.77 -0.76 -17.58
CA LEU A 310 -49.19 -0.72 -19.00
C LEU A 310 -50.71 -0.81 -19.14
N VAL A 311 -51.38 -1.69 -18.39
CA VAL A 311 -52.84 -1.82 -18.44
C VAL A 311 -53.56 -0.55 -17.95
N LYS A 312 -52.98 0.19 -17.00
CA LYS A 312 -53.53 1.48 -16.55
C LYS A 312 -53.45 2.57 -17.61
N SER A 313 -52.51 2.45 -18.56
CA SER A 313 -52.33 3.41 -19.66
C SER A 313 -53.37 3.24 -20.77
N VAL A 314 -54.05 2.09 -20.83
CA VAL A 314 -55.17 1.87 -21.76
C VAL A 314 -56.35 2.71 -21.30
N THR A 315 -56.75 3.68 -22.12
CA THR A 315 -58.00 4.41 -21.91
C THR A 315 -59.15 3.40 -22.05
N PRO A 316 -60.10 3.30 -21.09
CA PRO A 316 -61.23 2.39 -21.24
C PRO A 316 -61.96 2.70 -22.56
N PRO A 317 -62.44 1.69 -23.30
CA PRO A 317 -63.14 1.94 -24.55
C PRO A 317 -64.31 2.88 -24.25
N VAL A 318 -64.26 4.07 -24.84
CA VAL A 318 -65.40 4.99 -24.83
C VAL A 318 -66.47 4.32 -25.68
N HIS A 319 -67.32 3.50 -25.06
CA HIS A 319 -68.59 3.16 -25.66
C HIS A 319 -69.39 4.45 -25.73
N GLU A 320 -69.30 5.16 -26.85
CA GLU A 320 -70.28 6.18 -27.21
C GLU A 320 -71.63 5.48 -27.32
N ILE A 321 -72.39 5.47 -26.22
CA ILE A 321 -73.81 5.15 -26.24
C ILE A 321 -74.44 6.14 -27.23
N PRO A 322 -75.07 5.68 -28.32
CA PRO A 322 -75.67 6.58 -29.30
C PRO A 322 -76.70 7.46 -28.60
N ARG A 323 -76.43 8.77 -28.50
CA ARG A 323 -77.41 9.71 -27.96
C ARG A 323 -78.60 9.77 -28.94
N PRO A 324 -79.84 9.53 -28.50
CA PRO A 324 -81.00 9.64 -29.37
C PRO A 324 -81.07 11.07 -29.92
N ARG A 325 -81.23 11.18 -31.24
CA ARG A 325 -81.43 12.48 -31.91
C ARG A 325 -82.69 13.12 -31.33
N VAL A 326 -82.52 14.25 -30.65
CA VAL A 326 -83.64 15.13 -30.32
C VAL A 326 -84.15 15.69 -31.64
N SER A 327 -85.29 15.20 -32.10
CA SER A 327 -86.06 15.83 -33.17
C SER A 327 -86.56 17.16 -32.63
N VAL A 328 -85.99 18.26 -33.12
CA VAL A 328 -86.57 19.59 -32.93
C VAL A 328 -87.79 19.68 -33.86
N GLY A 329 -88.97 19.79 -33.26
CA GLY A 329 -90.20 20.22 -33.92
C GLY A 329 -90.31 21.74 -33.95
#